data_AF-A0A1M2VMN1-F1
#
_entry.id   AF-A0A1M2VMN1-F1
#
_cell.length_a   1.000
_cell.length_b   1.000
_cell.length_c   1.000
_cell.angle_alpha   90.00
_cell.angle_beta   90.00
_cell.angle_gamma   90.00
#
_symmetry.space_group_name_H-M   'P 1'
#
loop_
_entity.id
_entity.type
_entity.pdbx_description
1 polymer ?
#
loop_
_entity_poly.entity_id
_entity_poly.type
_entity_poly.pdbx_seq_one_letter_code
_entity_poly.pdbx_strand_id
1 'polypeptide(L)'
;NRQYQNDATFRKFRKELFHTLLRFILESLCDAMTRYEAVICADGHYRRIVFSIGPYIADYPEQALLSCVVQGWRPRCIAPPTDLDIGQAPRRSHQHTEALLGGLHPKRLWGGYGIVPELMPFTADFPRADIHELLSPDFLHQVTEGTFKDHLVTWVGAGHVPAQMVRALSAFRKFRYLVRRDAIDEDIFAAIDEALERFHRERVIFE
;
A
#
# COMPACT_ATOMS: atom_id res chain seq x y z
N ASN A 1 -7.60 19.00 17.68
CA ASN A 1 -8.98 18.58 18.00
C ASN A 1 -9.04 17.04 18.14
N ARG A 2 -8.66 16.48 19.30
CA ARG A 2 -8.50 15.01 19.54
C ARG A 2 -9.75 14.33 20.10
N GLN A 3 -10.81 15.10 20.38
CA GLN A 3 -11.98 14.67 21.17
C GLN A 3 -12.79 13.52 20.53
N TYR A 4 -12.73 13.35 19.20
CA TYR A 4 -13.53 12.36 18.46
C TYR A 4 -12.69 11.25 17.81
N GLN A 5 -11.40 11.13 18.12
CA GLN A 5 -10.52 10.16 17.44
C GLN A 5 -11.00 8.70 17.54
N ASN A 6 -11.69 8.34 18.64
CA ASN A 6 -12.16 6.97 18.89
C ASN A 6 -13.65 6.74 18.54
N ASP A 7 -14.37 7.78 18.12
CA ASP A 7 -15.78 7.66 17.75
C ASP A 7 -15.92 6.85 16.45
N ALA A 8 -16.72 5.77 16.48
CA ALA A 8 -16.93 4.90 15.32
C ALA A 8 -17.66 5.61 14.17
N THR A 9 -18.64 6.46 14.50
CA THR A 9 -19.40 7.27 13.54
C THR A 9 -18.49 8.29 12.87
N PHE A 10 -17.64 8.97 13.64
CA PHE A 10 -16.67 9.93 13.09
C PHE A 10 -15.63 9.24 12.20
N ARG A 11 -15.15 8.05 12.58
CA ARG A 11 -14.23 7.26 11.76
C ARG A 11 -14.87 6.83 10.44
N LYS A 12 -16.15 6.44 10.45
CA LYS A 12 -16.90 6.12 9.22
C LYS A 12 -17.04 7.36 8.33
N PHE A 13 -17.52 8.47 8.89
CA PHE A 13 -17.66 9.75 8.18
C PHE A 13 -16.36 10.19 7.49
N ARG A 14 -15.22 10.07 8.18
CA ARG A 14 -13.91 10.41 7.59
C ARG A 14 -13.57 9.58 6.36
N LYS A 15 -13.92 8.29 6.35
CA LYS A 15 -13.69 7.40 5.20
C LYS A 15 -14.62 7.76 4.05
N GLU A 16 -15.89 7.99 4.33
CA GLU A 16 -16.87 8.42 3.32
C GLU A 16 -16.47 9.75 2.69
N LEU A 17 -16.07 10.73 3.50
CA LEU A 17 -15.60 12.03 3.04
C LEU A 17 -14.36 11.88 2.16
N PHE A 18 -13.39 11.07 2.58
CA PHE A 18 -12.18 10.81 1.80
C PHE A 18 -12.49 10.25 0.40
N HIS A 19 -13.30 9.19 0.31
CA HIS A 19 -13.66 8.58 -0.97
C HIS A 19 -14.53 9.49 -1.83
N THR A 20 -15.47 10.23 -1.22
CA THR A 20 -16.33 11.17 -1.93
C THR A 20 -15.53 12.32 -2.55
N LEU A 21 -14.57 12.88 -1.81
CA LEU A 21 -13.73 13.97 -2.31
C LEU A 21 -12.81 13.52 -3.46
N LEU A 22 -12.20 12.34 -3.34
CA LEU A 22 -11.36 11.80 -4.41
C LEU A 22 -12.17 11.51 -5.67
N ARG A 23 -13.36 10.90 -5.52
CA ARG A 23 -14.29 10.71 -6.63
C ARG A 23 -14.61 12.04 -7.31
N PHE A 24 -15.02 13.05 -6.53
CA PHE A 24 -15.44 14.34 -7.06
C PHE A 24 -14.33 15.07 -7.82
N ILE A 25 -13.10 15.12 -7.27
CA ILE A 25 -11.98 15.81 -7.92
C ILE A 25 -11.55 15.11 -9.21
N LEU A 26 -11.67 13.78 -9.26
CA LEU A 26 -11.22 12.98 -10.40
C LEU A 26 -12.33 12.70 -11.43
N GLU A 27 -13.59 13.04 -11.14
CA GLU A 27 -14.77 12.68 -11.96
C GLU A 27 -14.62 13.03 -13.44
N SER A 28 -13.98 14.16 -13.75
CA SER A 28 -13.72 14.60 -15.12
C SER A 28 -12.85 13.63 -15.94
N LEU A 29 -12.10 12.74 -15.29
CA LEU A 29 -11.27 11.74 -15.96
C LEU A 29 -12.09 10.59 -16.57
N CYS A 30 -13.32 10.34 -16.09
CA CYS A 30 -14.14 9.20 -16.56
C CYS A 30 -14.32 9.17 -18.08
N ASP A 31 -14.48 10.34 -18.70
CA ASP A 31 -14.63 10.47 -20.15
C ASP A 31 -13.36 10.04 -20.89
N ALA A 32 -12.21 10.56 -20.49
CA ALA A 32 -10.89 10.22 -21.03
C ALA A 32 -10.49 8.76 -20.71
N MET A 33 -11.09 8.17 -19.68
CA MET A 33 -10.94 6.77 -19.31
C MET A 33 -11.93 5.85 -20.01
N THR A 34 -12.85 6.35 -20.83
CA THR A 34 -13.81 5.54 -21.58
C THR A 34 -13.56 5.64 -23.09
N ARG A 35 -13.28 6.84 -23.57
CA ARG A 35 -13.06 7.14 -25.00
C ARG A 35 -11.57 7.34 -25.26
N TYR A 36 -11.14 7.00 -26.47
CA TYR A 36 -9.79 7.30 -26.88
C TYR A 36 -9.65 8.76 -27.32
N GLU A 37 -8.48 9.32 -27.08
CA GLU A 37 -8.03 10.58 -27.65
C GLU A 37 -6.90 10.32 -28.65
N ALA A 38 -6.86 11.08 -29.74
CA ALA A 38 -5.77 11.00 -30.71
C ALA A 38 -4.63 11.91 -30.24
N VAL A 39 -3.54 11.31 -29.78
CA VAL A 39 -2.38 12.02 -29.23
C VAL A 39 -1.17 11.78 -30.12
N ILE A 40 -0.38 12.83 -30.38
CA ILE A 40 0.93 12.72 -31.03
C ILE A 40 1.93 12.24 -30.00
N CYS A 41 2.55 11.09 -30.24
CA CYS A 41 3.59 10.56 -29.37
C CYS A 41 4.97 11.17 -29.71
N ALA A 42 5.97 10.90 -28.84
CA ALA A 42 7.33 11.44 -29.00
C ALA A 42 8.03 11.04 -30.32
N ASP A 43 7.57 9.96 -30.96
CA ASP A 43 8.04 9.51 -32.27
C ASP A 43 7.30 10.15 -33.46
N GLY A 44 6.48 11.17 -33.21
CA GLY A 44 5.74 11.92 -34.23
C GLY A 44 4.47 11.23 -34.76
N HIS A 45 4.14 10.02 -34.29
CA HIS A 45 2.98 9.28 -34.78
C HIS A 45 1.75 9.51 -33.89
N TYR A 46 0.58 9.64 -34.52
CA TYR A 46 -0.70 9.68 -33.81
C TYR A 46 -1.08 8.30 -33.31
N ARG A 47 -1.45 8.20 -32.04
CA ARG A 47 -1.99 6.99 -31.43
C ARG A 47 -3.31 7.29 -30.73
N ARG A 48 -4.19 6.29 -30.72
CA ARG A 48 -5.41 6.31 -29.90
C ARG A 48 -5.02 5.91 -28.49
N ILE A 49 -5.06 6.87 -27.57
CA ILE A 49 -4.72 6.68 -26.16
C ILE A 49 -6.01 6.71 -25.36
N VAL A 50 -6.17 5.75 -24.44
CA VAL A 50 -7.20 5.80 -23.42
C VAL A 50 -6.52 5.92 -22.07
N PHE A 51 -6.92 6.92 -21.29
CA PHE A 51 -6.29 7.19 -20.02
C PHE A 51 -6.81 6.23 -18.94
N SER A 52 -6.05 6.07 -17.87
CA SER A 52 -6.45 5.28 -16.71
C SER A 52 -5.80 5.84 -15.45
N ILE A 53 -6.38 5.53 -14.30
CA ILE A 53 -5.74 5.81 -13.01
C ILE A 53 -4.56 4.85 -12.87
N GLY A 54 -3.37 5.40 -12.67
CA GLY A 54 -2.15 4.61 -12.50
C GLY A 54 -2.08 3.89 -11.15
N PRO A 55 -1.02 3.09 -10.92
CA PRO A 55 -0.82 2.42 -9.64
C PRO A 55 -0.78 3.42 -8.48
N TYR A 56 -1.49 3.11 -7.41
CA TYR A 56 -1.51 3.92 -6.19
C TYR A 56 -0.47 3.37 -5.22
N ILE A 57 0.63 4.10 -5.04
CA ILE A 57 1.71 3.75 -4.12
C ILE A 57 1.31 4.22 -2.72
N ALA A 58 1.10 3.28 -1.80
CA ALA A 58 0.61 3.56 -0.46
C ALA A 58 1.23 2.62 0.57
N ASP A 59 1.38 3.10 1.81
CA ASP A 59 1.71 2.24 2.95
C ASP A 59 0.51 1.37 3.36
N TYR A 60 0.68 0.45 4.30
CA TYR A 60 -0.40 -0.51 4.61
C TYR A 60 -1.68 0.15 5.20
N PRO A 61 -1.59 1.06 6.20
CA PRO A 61 -2.77 1.77 6.68
C PRO A 61 -3.52 2.52 5.57
N GLU A 62 -2.81 3.20 4.66
CA GLU A 62 -3.40 3.88 3.53
C GLU A 62 -4.00 2.90 2.50
N GLN A 63 -3.32 1.78 2.21
CA GLN A 63 -3.87 0.70 1.37
C GLN A 63 -5.21 0.19 1.92
N ALA A 64 -5.33 -0.01 3.23
CA ALA A 64 -6.56 -0.46 3.87
C ALA A 64 -7.68 0.60 3.76
N LEU A 65 -7.34 1.89 3.88
CA LEU A 65 -8.28 2.99 3.66
C LEU A 65 -8.77 3.05 2.21
N LEU A 66 -7.84 3.00 1.25
CA LEU A 66 -8.12 3.09 -0.19
C LEU A 66 -8.97 1.93 -0.68
N SER A 67 -8.68 0.72 -0.22
CA SER A 67 -9.42 -0.50 -0.63
C SER A 67 -10.68 -0.78 0.19
N CYS A 68 -11.04 0.08 1.15
CA CYS A 68 -12.17 -0.12 2.06
C CYS A 68 -12.09 -1.45 2.83
N VAL A 69 -10.88 -1.87 3.18
CA VAL A 69 -10.59 -3.11 3.89
C VAL A 69 -10.36 -2.83 5.38
N VAL A 70 -10.76 -3.78 6.22
CA VAL A 70 -10.54 -3.73 7.66
C VAL A 70 -9.05 -3.86 7.95
N GLN A 71 -8.50 -3.00 8.81
CA GLN A 71 -7.10 -3.07 9.20
C GLN A 71 -6.75 -4.46 9.78
N GLY A 72 -5.62 -5.01 9.36
CA GLY A 72 -5.20 -6.40 9.62
C GLY A 72 -5.53 -7.36 8.48
N TRP A 73 -6.43 -7.00 7.55
CA TRP A 73 -6.77 -7.82 6.39
C TRP A 73 -5.96 -7.45 5.15
N ARG A 74 -5.92 -8.37 4.17
CA ARG A 74 -5.17 -8.18 2.93
C ARG A 74 -6.00 -7.40 1.91
N PRO A 75 -5.47 -6.28 1.37
CA PRO A 75 -6.22 -5.46 0.42
C PRO A 75 -6.24 -6.03 -0.99
N ARG A 76 -5.36 -6.97 -1.35
CA ARG A 76 -5.28 -7.51 -2.73
C ARG A 76 -6.00 -8.84 -2.93
N CYS A 77 -6.21 -9.63 -1.89
CA CYS A 77 -6.75 -10.99 -1.99
C CYS A 77 -7.69 -11.33 -0.84
N ILE A 78 -8.45 -12.41 -1.01
CA ILE A 78 -9.47 -12.87 -0.06
C ILE A 78 -8.92 -13.78 1.04
N ALA A 79 -7.60 -13.99 1.09
CA ALA A 79 -6.98 -14.82 2.12
C ALA A 79 -7.26 -14.25 3.52
N PRO A 80 -7.59 -15.11 4.51
CA PRO A 80 -7.79 -14.67 5.88
C PRO A 80 -6.45 -14.19 6.47
N PRO A 81 -6.50 -13.24 7.42
CA PRO A 81 -5.29 -12.64 7.99
C PRO A 81 -4.45 -13.62 8.81
N THR A 82 -5.05 -14.73 9.25
CA THR A 82 -4.41 -15.78 10.05
C THR A 82 -3.65 -16.81 9.22
N ASP A 83 -3.84 -16.83 7.90
CA ASP A 83 -3.23 -17.83 7.03
C ASP A 83 -2.37 -17.15 5.99
N LEU A 84 -1.08 -16.98 6.34
CA LEU A 84 -0.15 -16.22 5.52
C LEU A 84 0.44 -17.05 4.37
N ASP A 85 0.39 -18.38 4.49
CA ASP A 85 1.12 -19.36 3.67
C ASP A 85 0.23 -20.05 2.62
N ILE A 86 -1.03 -19.61 2.49
CA ILE A 86 -2.05 -20.14 1.57
C ILE A 86 -1.65 -20.11 0.06
N GLY A 87 -0.46 -19.61 -0.28
CA GLY A 87 0.00 -19.49 -1.66
C GLY A 87 -0.81 -18.45 -2.44
N GLN A 88 -1.17 -18.75 -3.68
CA GLN A 88 -1.96 -17.84 -4.51
C GLN A 88 -3.45 -17.88 -4.12
N ALA A 89 -3.84 -16.96 -3.24
CA ALA A 89 -5.24 -16.69 -2.96
C ALA A 89 -5.92 -15.89 -4.08
N PRO A 90 -7.22 -16.10 -4.34
CA PRO A 90 -7.97 -15.30 -5.31
C PRO A 90 -7.91 -13.81 -4.97
N ARG A 91 -7.81 -12.97 -6.01
CA ARG A 91 -7.80 -11.52 -5.85
C ARG A 91 -9.16 -11.01 -5.40
N ARG A 92 -9.14 -9.91 -4.65
CA ARG A 92 -10.33 -9.08 -4.46
C ARG A 92 -10.61 -8.32 -5.75
N SER A 93 -11.88 -7.98 -5.94
CA SER A 93 -12.32 -7.08 -7.00
C SER A 93 -13.50 -6.25 -6.53
N HIS A 94 -13.78 -5.15 -7.21
CA HIS A 94 -14.99 -4.36 -6.94
C HIS A 94 -16.25 -5.21 -7.09
N GLN A 95 -16.31 -6.05 -8.12
CA GLN A 95 -17.44 -6.96 -8.36
C GLN A 95 -17.65 -7.93 -7.20
N HIS A 96 -16.56 -8.49 -6.66
CA HIS A 96 -16.63 -9.36 -5.48
C HIS A 96 -17.15 -8.60 -4.26
N THR A 97 -16.61 -7.41 -4.00
CA THR A 97 -17.01 -6.58 -2.85
C THR A 97 -18.48 -6.15 -2.95
N GLU A 98 -18.93 -5.73 -4.12
CA GLU A 98 -20.32 -5.33 -4.38
C GLU A 98 -21.30 -6.50 -4.18
N ALA A 99 -20.97 -7.68 -4.71
CA ALA A 99 -21.79 -8.88 -4.51
C ALA A 99 -21.94 -9.26 -3.03
N LEU A 100 -20.88 -9.11 -2.23
CA LEU A 100 -20.93 -9.37 -0.80
C LEU A 100 -21.74 -8.30 -0.05
N LEU A 101 -21.60 -7.02 -0.41
CA LEU A 101 -22.35 -5.92 0.19
C LEU A 101 -23.87 -6.08 -0.04
N GLY A 102 -24.29 -6.59 -1.20
CA GLY A 102 -25.70 -6.86 -1.50
C GLY A 102 -26.28 -8.10 -0.81
N GLY A 103 -25.43 -9.03 -0.33
CA GLY A 103 -25.87 -10.35 0.14
C GLY A 103 -25.60 -10.68 1.62
N LEU A 104 -24.71 -9.97 2.30
CA LEU A 104 -24.24 -10.34 3.64
C LEU A 104 -24.52 -9.28 4.71
N HIS A 105 -24.81 -9.75 5.91
CA HIS A 105 -24.94 -8.90 7.10
C HIS A 105 -23.62 -8.19 7.45
N PRO A 106 -23.60 -6.92 7.91
CA PRO A 106 -22.39 -6.14 8.22
C PRO A 106 -21.35 -6.86 9.10
N LYS A 107 -21.79 -7.62 10.10
CA LYS A 107 -20.90 -8.43 10.95
C LYS A 107 -20.12 -9.50 10.17
N ARG A 108 -20.74 -10.14 9.17
CA ARG A 108 -20.10 -11.15 8.31
C ARG A 108 -19.12 -10.49 7.34
N LEU A 109 -19.46 -9.32 6.80
CA LEU A 109 -18.55 -8.54 5.96
C LEU A 109 -17.28 -8.17 6.72
N TRP A 110 -17.44 -7.61 7.92
CA TRP A 110 -16.32 -7.17 8.74
C TRP A 110 -15.43 -8.34 9.21
N GLY A 111 -16.03 -9.35 9.84
CA GLY A 111 -15.28 -10.43 10.50
C GLY A 111 -14.91 -11.60 9.58
N GLY A 112 -15.67 -11.83 8.52
CA GLY A 112 -15.46 -12.97 7.61
C GLY A 112 -14.69 -12.61 6.35
N TYR A 113 -14.83 -11.37 5.85
CA TYR A 113 -14.23 -10.94 4.59
C TYR A 113 -13.34 -9.69 4.74
N GLY A 114 -13.28 -9.08 5.92
CA GLY A 114 -12.51 -7.86 6.13
C GLY A 114 -12.97 -6.68 5.29
N ILE A 115 -14.25 -6.60 4.95
CA ILE A 115 -14.84 -5.51 4.16
C ILE A 115 -15.51 -4.52 5.11
N VAL A 116 -15.24 -3.23 4.91
CA VAL A 116 -15.95 -2.16 5.63
C VAL A 116 -17.36 -2.04 5.04
N PRO A 117 -18.43 -2.23 5.84
CA PRO A 117 -19.80 -2.14 5.35
C PRO A 117 -20.14 -0.75 4.78
N GLU A 118 -21.06 -0.72 3.81
CA GLU A 118 -21.66 0.50 3.26
C GLU A 118 -20.67 1.45 2.55
N LEU A 119 -19.46 0.98 2.24
CA LEU A 119 -18.43 1.81 1.62
C LEU A 119 -17.79 1.06 0.45
N MET A 120 -17.80 1.70 -0.72
CA MET A 120 -17.00 1.29 -1.87
C MET A 120 -15.80 2.22 -2.04
N PRO A 121 -14.66 1.71 -2.54
CA PRO A 121 -13.53 2.54 -2.95
C PRO A 121 -13.97 3.58 -3.98
N PHE A 122 -13.43 4.79 -3.94
CA PHE A 122 -13.75 5.84 -4.93
C PHE A 122 -13.52 5.38 -6.37
N THR A 123 -12.54 4.49 -6.60
CA THR A 123 -12.21 3.98 -7.93
C THR A 123 -13.28 3.04 -8.50
N ALA A 124 -14.26 2.61 -7.71
CA ALA A 124 -15.39 1.81 -8.17
C ALA A 124 -16.26 2.56 -9.21
N ASP A 125 -16.27 3.89 -9.14
CA ASP A 125 -16.98 4.74 -10.10
C ASP A 125 -16.18 5.00 -11.39
N PHE A 126 -14.95 4.49 -11.49
CA PHE A 126 -14.03 4.75 -12.59
C PHE A 126 -13.79 3.49 -13.44
N PRO A 127 -13.83 3.59 -14.78
CA PRO A 127 -13.67 2.44 -15.65
C PRO A 127 -12.22 1.91 -15.60
N ARG A 128 -12.06 0.58 -15.49
CA ARG A 128 -10.75 -0.10 -15.45
C ARG A 128 -9.85 0.34 -14.29
N ALA A 129 -10.44 0.75 -13.17
CA ALA A 129 -9.71 1.24 -12.00
C ALA A 129 -9.96 0.37 -10.75
N ASP A 130 -9.84 -0.96 -10.85
CA ASP A 130 -10.01 -1.81 -9.68
C ASP A 130 -8.89 -1.53 -8.65
N ILE A 131 -9.24 -1.02 -7.47
CA ILE A 131 -8.25 -0.61 -6.48
C ILE A 131 -7.37 -1.80 -6.06
N HIS A 132 -7.91 -3.02 -6.04
CA HIS A 132 -7.19 -4.21 -5.61
C HIS A 132 -6.08 -4.62 -6.62
N GLU A 133 -6.18 -4.13 -7.85
CA GLU A 133 -5.15 -4.24 -8.90
C GLU A 133 -4.20 -3.03 -8.92
N LEU A 134 -4.74 -1.83 -8.67
CA LEU A 134 -3.99 -0.57 -8.70
C LEU A 134 -3.05 -0.40 -7.49
N LEU A 135 -3.33 -1.03 -6.36
CA LEU A 135 -2.49 -0.90 -5.17
C LEU A 135 -1.06 -1.41 -5.43
N SER A 136 -0.11 -0.50 -5.29
CA SER A 136 1.31 -0.79 -5.25
C SER A 136 1.82 -0.55 -3.83
N PRO A 137 2.36 -1.57 -3.15
CA PRO A 137 2.85 -1.38 -1.79
C PRO A 137 4.07 -0.45 -1.78
N ASP A 138 4.05 0.58 -0.93
CA ASP A 138 5.26 1.32 -0.59
C ASP A 138 6.11 0.50 0.37
N PHE A 139 6.86 -0.44 -0.21
CA PHE A 139 7.77 -1.29 0.54
C PHE A 139 8.88 -0.50 1.24
N LEU A 140 9.29 0.67 0.72
CA LEU A 140 10.32 1.45 1.39
C LEU A 140 9.77 2.01 2.69
N HIS A 141 8.67 2.75 2.61
CA HIS A 141 8.05 3.36 3.78
C HIS A 141 7.60 2.32 4.80
N GLN A 142 6.96 1.24 4.34
CA GLN A 142 6.43 0.19 5.22
C GLN A 142 7.54 -0.56 5.99
N VAL A 143 8.68 -0.81 5.35
CA VAL A 143 9.81 -1.46 6.02
C VAL A 143 10.52 -0.47 6.95
N THR A 144 10.78 0.78 6.51
CA THR A 144 11.59 1.72 7.29
C THR A 144 10.85 2.41 8.42
N GLU A 145 9.64 2.92 8.18
CA GLU A 145 8.85 3.62 9.20
C GLU A 145 7.90 2.64 9.91
N GLY A 146 7.25 1.72 9.19
CA GLY A 146 6.37 0.75 9.86
C GLY A 146 7.13 -0.31 10.66
N THR A 147 8.00 -1.09 10.01
CA THR A 147 8.62 -2.26 10.67
C THR A 147 9.79 -1.88 11.57
N PHE A 148 10.74 -1.06 11.07
CA PHE A 148 11.96 -0.75 11.83
C PHE A 148 11.75 0.27 12.93
N LYS A 149 10.97 1.32 12.70
CA LYS A 149 10.79 2.35 13.72
C LYS A 149 9.77 1.93 14.78
N ASP A 150 8.62 1.38 14.37
CA ASP A 150 7.53 1.13 15.33
C ASP A 150 7.63 -0.23 16.05
N HIS A 151 8.20 -1.26 15.41
CA HIS A 151 8.26 -2.60 16.00
C HIS A 151 9.67 -3.00 16.43
N LEU A 152 10.68 -2.81 15.56
CA LEU A 152 12.04 -3.25 15.87
C LEU A 152 12.61 -2.49 17.08
N VAL A 153 12.38 -1.19 17.22
CA VAL A 153 12.82 -0.42 18.40
C VAL A 153 12.24 -1.00 19.69
N THR A 154 10.94 -1.29 19.71
CA THR A 154 10.26 -1.89 20.87
C THR A 154 10.80 -3.29 21.16
N TRP A 155 10.98 -4.13 20.15
CA TRP A 155 11.46 -5.50 20.32
C TRP A 155 12.92 -5.55 20.78
N VAL A 156 13.75 -4.61 20.35
CA VAL A 156 15.12 -4.46 20.86
C VAL A 156 15.11 -4.04 22.33
N GLY A 157 14.29 -3.05 22.69
CA GLY A 157 14.12 -2.63 24.08
C GLY A 157 13.59 -3.74 25.00
N ALA A 158 12.78 -4.65 24.46
CA ALA A 158 12.23 -5.81 25.17
C ALA A 158 13.12 -7.06 25.09
N GLY A 159 14.26 -7.01 24.38
CA GLY A 159 15.17 -8.16 24.22
C GLY A 159 14.64 -9.29 23.33
N HIS A 160 13.58 -9.06 22.56
CA HIS A 160 12.97 -10.05 21.65
C HIS A 160 13.71 -10.20 20.33
N VAL A 161 14.56 -9.22 19.98
CA VAL A 161 15.31 -9.23 18.71
C VAL A 161 16.81 -9.15 18.98
N PRO A 162 17.63 -10.06 18.41
CA PRO A 162 19.07 -9.99 18.53
C PRO A 162 19.61 -8.67 17.98
N ALA A 163 20.55 -8.05 18.69
CA ALA A 163 21.18 -6.80 18.24
C ALA A 163 21.82 -6.93 16.84
N GLN A 164 22.28 -8.13 16.46
CA GLN A 164 22.82 -8.42 15.13
C GLN A 164 21.80 -8.24 14.01
N MET A 165 20.55 -8.66 14.23
CA MET A 165 19.44 -8.48 13.29
C MET A 165 19.19 -6.98 13.02
N VAL A 166 19.24 -6.16 14.07
CA VAL A 166 19.09 -4.70 13.96
C VAL A 166 20.23 -4.06 13.18
N ARG A 167 21.47 -4.49 13.44
CA ARG A 167 22.65 -3.98 12.72
C ARG A 167 22.61 -4.33 11.24
N ALA A 168 22.16 -5.54 10.89
CA ALA A 168 21.96 -5.93 9.50
C ALA A 168 20.93 -5.02 8.80
N LEU A 169 19.77 -4.82 9.41
CA LEU A 169 18.69 -4.01 8.83
C LEU A 169 19.07 -2.52 8.72
N SER A 170 19.80 -1.99 9.70
CA SER A 170 20.35 -0.64 9.67
C SER A 170 21.38 -0.45 8.54
N ALA A 171 22.29 -1.42 8.36
CA ALA A 171 23.27 -1.41 7.27
C ALA A 171 22.59 -1.44 5.90
N PHE A 172 21.57 -2.30 5.73
CA PHE A 172 20.76 -2.35 4.51
C PHE A 172 20.04 -1.03 4.22
N ARG A 173 19.47 -0.37 5.25
CA ARG A 173 18.84 0.96 5.10
C ARG A 173 19.86 2.03 4.70
N LYS A 174 21.05 2.06 5.32
CA LYS A 174 22.14 2.99 4.99
C LYS A 174 22.57 2.81 3.53
N PHE A 175 22.82 1.57 3.10
CA PHE A 175 23.13 1.24 1.71
C PHE A 175 22.04 1.77 0.76
N ARG A 176 20.77 1.42 1.01
CA ARG A 176 19.61 1.85 0.20
C ARG A 176 19.43 3.36 0.13
N TYR A 177 19.87 4.10 1.14
CA TYR A 177 19.82 5.56 1.18
C TYR A 177 20.96 6.17 0.35
N LEU A 178 22.17 5.64 0.48
CA LEU A 178 23.36 6.14 -0.22
C LEU A 178 23.25 5.94 -1.74
N VAL A 179 22.82 4.76 -2.20
CA VAL A 179 22.68 4.45 -3.63
C VAL A 179 21.55 5.21 -4.33
N ARG A 180 20.69 5.92 -3.58
CA ARG A 180 19.58 6.73 -4.10
C ARG A 180 19.89 8.23 -4.14
N ARG A 181 21.10 8.65 -3.79
CA ARG A 181 21.47 10.06 -3.85
C ARG A 181 21.64 10.49 -5.30
N ASP A 182 21.15 11.69 -5.61
CA ASP A 182 21.22 12.27 -6.96
C ASP A 182 22.65 12.62 -7.39
N ALA A 183 23.56 12.80 -6.43
CA ALA A 183 24.99 12.95 -6.66
C ALA A 183 25.74 11.88 -5.88
N ILE A 184 26.64 11.17 -6.57
CA ILE A 184 27.49 10.13 -6.01
C ILE A 184 28.94 10.54 -6.26
N ASP A 185 29.69 10.74 -5.18
CA ASP A 185 31.12 11.02 -5.17
C ASP A 185 31.89 9.82 -4.58
N GLU A 186 33.23 9.91 -4.56
CA GLU A 186 34.10 8.85 -4.05
C GLU A 186 33.82 8.52 -2.57
N ASP A 187 33.47 9.53 -1.76
CA ASP A 187 33.12 9.33 -0.35
C ASP A 187 31.81 8.54 -0.19
N ILE A 188 30.81 8.82 -1.03
CA ILE A 188 29.56 8.06 -1.06
C ILE A 188 29.82 6.62 -1.55
N PHE A 189 30.69 6.41 -2.55
CA PHE A 189 31.07 5.06 -2.97
C PHE A 189 31.72 4.26 -1.82
N ALA A 190 32.68 4.85 -1.12
CA ALA A 190 33.29 4.23 0.06
C ALA A 190 32.25 3.91 1.15
N ALA A 191 31.30 4.80 1.39
CA ALA A 191 30.22 4.59 2.35
C ALA A 191 29.21 3.51 1.89
N ILE A 192 28.99 3.34 0.58
CA ILE A 192 28.17 2.28 0.00
C ILE A 192 28.84 0.93 0.27
N ASP A 193 30.14 0.81 -0.03
CA ASP A 193 30.91 -0.43 0.19
C ASP A 193 30.93 -0.81 1.67
N GLU A 194 31.21 0.15 2.56
CA GLU A 194 31.17 -0.06 4.02
C GLU A 194 29.80 -0.56 4.47
N ALA A 195 28.71 0.05 3.99
CA ALA A 195 27.35 -0.34 4.33
C ALA A 195 27.01 -1.74 3.80
N LEU A 196 27.48 -2.10 2.60
CA LEU A 196 27.27 -3.39 1.98
C LEU A 196 28.03 -4.50 2.72
N GLU A 197 29.31 -4.29 3.00
CA GLU A 197 30.12 -5.23 3.80
C GLU A 197 29.53 -5.44 5.19
N ARG A 198 29.11 -4.35 5.84
CA ARG A 198 28.45 -4.44 7.15
C ARG A 198 27.14 -5.21 7.08
N PHE A 199 26.35 -5.05 6.02
CA PHE A 199 25.15 -5.85 5.81
C PHE A 199 25.50 -7.34 5.68
N HIS A 200 26.48 -7.68 4.84
CA HIS A 200 26.89 -9.07 4.63
C HIS A 200 27.45 -9.74 5.90
N ARG A 201 28.17 -8.99 6.73
CA ARG A 201 28.69 -9.47 8.01
C ARG A 201 27.59 -9.77 9.01
N GLU A 202 26.58 -8.91 9.09
CA GLU A 202 25.54 -8.99 10.12
C GLU A 202 24.36 -9.89 9.68
N ARG A 203 24.09 -10.03 8.36
CA ARG A 203 22.95 -10.83 7.84
C ARG A 203 23.03 -12.32 8.13
N VAL A 204 24.19 -12.83 8.56
CA VAL A 204 24.39 -14.23 8.95
C VAL A 204 23.39 -14.67 10.03
N ILE A 205 22.84 -13.73 10.82
CA ILE A 205 21.76 -14.01 11.78
C ILE A 205 20.45 -14.50 11.16
N PHE A 206 20.27 -14.34 9.84
CA PHE A 206 19.10 -14.80 9.10
C PHE A 206 19.33 -16.13 8.36
N GLU A 207 20.53 -16.70 8.46
CA GLU A 207 20.94 -17.96 7.86
C GLU A 207 20.91 -19.09 8.90
#